data_AF-A0A963U0Z0-F1
#
_entry.id   AF-A0A963U0Z0-F1
#
_cell.length_a   1.000
_cell.length_b   1.000
_cell.length_c   1.000
_cell.angle_alpha   90.00
_cell.angle_beta   90.00
_cell.angle_gamma   90.00
#
_symmetry.space_group_name_H-M   'P 1'
#
loop_
_entity.id
_entity.type
_entity.pdbx_description
1 polymer ?
#
loop_
_entity_poly.entity_id
_entity_poly.type
_entity_poly.pdbx_seq_one_letter_code
_entity_poly.pdbx_strand_id
1 'polypeptide(L)' 'MTGFAARRGAAEGYDWLWDIRSVNGKGLDLRLRVPDGVEGLEQGARARVSAGLGRGNVTLSL' A
#
# COMPACT_ATOMS: atom_id res chain seq x y z
N MET A 1 11.03 -13.35 -7.35
CA MET A 1 9.91 -13.79 -6.50
C MET A 1 9.03 -12.57 -6.24
N THR A 2 7.73 -12.72 -6.48
CA THR A 2 6.75 -11.61 -6.46
C THR A 2 5.67 -11.95 -5.44
N GLY A 3 5.42 -11.04 -4.49
CA GLY A 3 4.27 -11.10 -3.60
C GLY A 3 3.12 -10.24 -4.14
N PHE A 4 1.89 -10.71 -4.01
CA PHE A 4 0.68 -9.95 -4.36
C PHE A 4 -0.40 -10.19 -3.31
N ALA A 5 -1.14 -9.15 -2.97
CA ALA A 5 -2.39 -9.26 -2.23
C ALA A 5 -3.36 -8.14 -2.64
N ALA A 6 -4.65 -8.39 -2.47
CA ALA A 6 -5.69 -7.38 -2.66
C ALA A 6 -6.74 -7.50 -1.56
N ARG A 7 -7.36 -6.37 -1.18
CA ARG A 7 -8.39 -6.32 -0.16
C ARG A 7 -9.43 -5.24 -0.49
N ARG A 8 -10.69 -5.65 -0.58
CA ARG A 8 -11.84 -4.75 -0.71
C ARG A 8 -12.31 -4.28 0.68
N GLY A 9 -12.78 -3.05 0.77
CA GLY A 9 -13.47 -2.50 1.93
C GLY A 9 -14.64 -1.62 1.49
N ALA A 10 -15.57 -1.37 2.42
CA ALA A 10 -16.72 -0.51 2.21
C ALA A 10 -17.11 0.15 3.54
N ALA A 11 -17.43 1.46 3.52
CA ALA A 11 -17.97 2.21 4.65
C ALA A 11 -18.58 3.54 4.20
N GLU A 12 -19.61 4.02 4.92
CA GLU A 12 -20.21 5.36 4.73
C GLU A 12 -20.59 5.67 3.26
N GLY A 13 -21.07 4.67 2.51
CA GLY A 13 -21.45 4.82 1.10
C GLY A 13 -20.28 4.79 0.10
N TYR A 14 -19.05 4.57 0.58
CA TYR A 14 -17.87 4.39 -0.24
C TYR A 14 -17.46 2.92 -0.30
N ASP A 15 -16.99 2.51 -1.47
CA ASP A 15 -16.31 1.24 -1.71
C ASP A 15 -14.88 1.53 -2.17
N TRP A 16 -13.93 0.71 -1.74
CA TRP A 16 -12.54 0.84 -2.19
C TRP A 16 -11.83 -0.51 -2.30
N LEU A 17 -10.75 -0.55 -3.07
CA LEU A 17 -9.94 -1.74 -3.29
C LEU A 17 -8.46 -1.40 -3.11
N TRP A 18 -7.83 -2.00 -2.10
CA TRP A 18 -6.39 -1.98 -1.97
C TRP A 18 -5.76 -3.10 -2.78
N ASP A 19 -4.66 -2.82 -3.47
CA ASP A 19 -3.76 -3.82 -4.02
C ASP A 19 -2.30 -3.54 -3.67
N ILE A 20 -1.55 -4.59 -3.38
CA ILE A 20 -0.13 -4.50 -3.07
C ILE A 20 0.65 -5.50 -3.90
N ARG A 21 1.74 -5.04 -4.51
CA ARG A 21 2.68 -5.84 -5.28
C ARG A 21 4.08 -5.62 -4.74
N SER A 22 4.84 -6.70 -4.57
CA SER A 22 6.23 -6.64 -4.12
C SER A 22 7.11 -7.51 -4.99
N VAL A 23 8.29 -7.03 -5.36
CA VAL A 23 9.35 -7.83 -5.97
C VAL A 23 10.61 -7.82 -5.09
N ASN A 24 11.46 -8.82 -5.28
CA ASN A 24 12.71 -8.94 -4.52
C ASN A 24 13.60 -7.70 -4.70
N GLY A 25 13.99 -7.08 -3.59
CA GLY A 25 14.84 -5.90 -3.53
C GLY A 25 15.70 -5.95 -2.26
N LYS A 26 16.91 -5.38 -2.32
CA LYS A 26 17.86 -5.43 -1.19
C LYS A 26 17.43 -4.53 -0.02
N GLY A 27 16.92 -3.34 -0.33
CA GLY A 27 16.30 -2.43 0.63
C GLY A 27 14.79 -2.39 0.47
N LEU A 28 14.12 -1.57 1.29
CA LEU A 28 12.70 -1.28 1.14
C LEU A 28 12.51 -0.04 0.29
N ASP A 29 11.91 -0.21 -0.88
CA ASP A 29 11.43 0.88 -1.72
C ASP A 29 9.91 0.85 -1.74
N LEU A 30 9.27 1.98 -1.42
CA LEU A 30 7.82 2.08 -1.23
C LEU A 30 7.22 3.16 -2.11
N ARG A 31 6.41 2.71 -3.07
CA ARG A 31 5.59 3.55 -3.95
C ARG A 31 4.12 3.41 -3.56
N LEU A 32 3.50 4.52 -3.17
CA LEU A 32 2.07 4.57 -2.87
C LEU A 32 1.35 5.32 -3.98
N ARG A 33 0.15 4.85 -4.33
CA ARG A 33 -0.81 5.53 -5.21
C ARG A 33 -2.14 5.55 -4.49
N VAL A 34 -2.47 6.69 -3.88
CA VAL A 34 -3.71 6.87 -3.13
C VAL A 34 -4.44 8.10 -3.66
N PRO A 35 -5.78 8.20 -3.52
CA PRO A 35 -6.52 9.38 -3.92
C PRO A 35 -6.02 10.64 -3.21
N ASP A 36 -5.94 11.73 -3.97
CA ASP A 36 -5.74 13.06 -3.42
C ASP A 36 -7.01 13.51 -2.66
N GLY A 37 -6.83 14.28 -1.59
CA GLY A 37 -7.96 14.85 -0.83
C GLY A 37 -8.37 14.08 0.43
N VAL A 38 -7.77 12.92 0.71
CA VAL A 38 -7.91 12.26 2.03
C VAL A 38 -6.69 12.58 2.89
N GLU A 39 -6.87 13.51 3.83
CA GLU A 39 -5.79 14.01 4.68
C GLU A 39 -5.11 12.88 5.48
N GLY A 40 -3.78 12.83 5.42
CA GLY A 40 -2.97 11.86 6.17
C GLY A 40 -2.98 10.41 5.64
N LEU A 41 -3.76 10.10 4.59
CA LEU A 41 -3.90 8.73 4.08
C LEU A 41 -2.55 8.15 3.63
N GLU A 42 -1.81 8.88 2.79
CA GLU A 42 -0.52 8.38 2.28
C GLU A 42 0.48 8.15 3.42
N GLN A 43 0.58 9.10 4.36
CA GLN A 43 1.50 8.99 5.49
C GLN A 43 1.14 7.80 6.39
N GLY A 44 -0.13 7.64 6.72
CA GLY A 44 -0.61 6.52 7.54
C GLY A 44 -0.42 5.16 6.87
N ALA A 45 -0.70 5.07 5.57
CA ALA A 45 -0.48 3.86 4.79
C ALA A 45 1.02 3.52 4.73
N ARG A 46 1.88 4.50 4.43
CA ARG A 46 3.34 4.31 4.38
C ARG A 46 3.89 3.82 5.71
N ALA A 47 3.47 4.42 6.84
CA ALA A 47 3.92 4.00 8.16
C ALA A 47 3.57 2.53 8.46
N ARG A 48 2.34 2.09 8.12
CA ARG A 48 1.90 0.70 8.31
C ARG A 48 2.68 -0.29 7.45
N VAL A 49 2.93 0.04 6.18
CA VAL A 49 3.67 -0.87 5.30
C VAL A 49 5.14 -0.96 5.73
N SER A 50 5.78 0.16 6.05
CA SER A 50 7.16 0.18 6.53
C SER A 50 7.36 -0.55 7.85
N ALA A 51 6.34 -0.59 8.72
CA ALA A 51 6.40 -1.37 9.97
C ALA A 51 6.33 -2.89 9.72
N GLY A 52 5.70 -3.33 8.62
CA GLY A 52 5.51 -4.75 8.31
C GLY A 52 6.53 -5.34 7.33
N LEU A 53 7.27 -4.52 6.58
CA LEU A 53 8.21 -4.96 5.55
C LEU A 53 9.60 -4.38 5.79
N GLY A 54 10.63 -5.22 5.76
CA GLY A 54 12.04 -4.79 5.90
C GLY A 54 12.83 -4.69 4.59
N ARG A 55 12.28 -5.20 3.48
CA ARG A 55 12.93 -5.22 2.16
C ARG A 55 11.91 -5.40 1.03
N GLY A 56 12.35 -5.15 -0.21
CA GLY A 56 11.58 -5.35 -1.43
C GLY A 56 11.19 -4.03 -2.07
N ASN A 57 10.89 -4.08 -3.37
CA ASN A 57 10.28 -2.96 -4.08
C ASN A 57 8.77 -3.16 -4.07
N VAL A 58 8.06 -2.30 -3.35
CA VAL A 58 6.65 -2.47 -2.99
C VAL A 58 5.83 -1.33 -3.59
N THR A 59 4.80 -1.68 -4.34
CA THR A 59 3.77 -0.74 -4.81
C THR A 59 2.47 -1.05 -4.10
N LEU A 60 1.87 -0.04 -3.46
CA LEU A 60 0.55 -0.09 -2.84
C LEU A 60 -0.37 0.91 -3.55
N SER A 61 -1.55 0.45 -3.97
CA SER A 61 -2.60 1.28 -4.57
C SER A 61 -3.92 1.17 -3.80
N LEU A 62 -4.65 2.28 -3.72
CA LEU A 62 -6.05 2.36 -3.28
C LEU A 62 -6.93 2.87 -4.41
#